data_AF-V8C6C9-F1
#
_entry.id   AF-V8C6C9-F1
#
_cell.length_a   1.000
_cell.length_b   1.000
_cell.length_c   1.000
_cell.angle_alpha   90.00
_cell.angle_beta   90.00
_cell.angle_gamma   90.00
#
_symmetry.space_group_name_H-M   'P 1'
#
loop_
_entity.id
_entity.type
_entity.pdbx_description
1 polymer ?
#
loop_
_entity_poly.entity_id
_entity_poly.type
_entity_poly.pdbx_seq_one_letter_code
_entity_poly.pdbx_strand_id
1 'polypeptide(L)'
;MNDLHGTIVPFLKESKDYKPTLLYESTYFLIASGEDKDYPNRRSIGVRWRKSRNESDSKPNPLGFPLTRGTIKCWFIMPEDLALCLLNHIKDSSECVNKDETNKAIQELTKTIKGE
;
A
#
# COMPACT_ATOMS: atom_id res chain seq x y z
N MET A 1 15.84 7.90 7.91
CA MET A 1 14.87 7.43 8.91
C MET A 1 14.80 5.91 8.80
N ASN A 2 15.11 5.17 9.87
CA ASN A 2 15.06 3.71 9.86
C ASN A 2 13.62 3.27 10.11
N ASP A 3 13.05 2.63 9.10
CA ASP A 3 11.67 2.16 9.16
C ASP A 3 11.61 0.67 9.54
N LEU A 4 11.51 0.48 10.86
CA LEU A 4 11.37 -0.82 11.49
C LEU A 4 10.09 -1.55 11.07
N HIS A 5 9.06 -0.86 10.56
CA HIS A 5 7.76 -1.47 10.25
C HIS A 5 7.40 -1.49 8.76
N GLY A 6 8.21 -0.88 7.90
CA GLY A 6 7.95 -0.73 6.46
C GLY A 6 6.86 0.29 6.12
N THR A 7 6.66 1.30 6.97
CA THR A 7 5.75 2.44 6.75
C THR A 7 6.30 3.49 5.78
N ILE A 8 7.61 3.48 5.51
CA ILE A 8 8.26 4.28 4.46
C ILE A 8 7.99 3.60 3.12
N VAL A 9 7.43 4.38 2.20
CA VAL A 9 7.22 3.99 0.80
C VAL A 9 8.40 4.54 -0.02
N PRO A 10 9.38 3.72 -0.43
CA PRO A 10 10.63 4.21 -1.00
C PRO A 10 10.51 4.88 -2.38
N PHE A 11 9.35 4.76 -3.03
CA PHE A 11 9.09 5.33 -4.36
C PHE A 11 8.21 6.59 -4.31
N LEU A 12 7.60 6.88 -3.16
CA LEU A 12 6.88 8.13 -2.98
C LEU A 12 7.87 9.22 -2.59
N LYS A 13 7.80 10.37 -3.26
CA LYS A 13 8.65 11.53 -2.96
C LYS A 13 7.84 12.63 -2.28
N GLU A 14 8.55 13.49 -1.56
CA GLU A 14 7.99 14.76 -1.09
C GLU A 14 7.53 15.59 -2.28
N SER A 15 6.22 15.86 -2.33
CA SER A 15 5.58 16.72 -3.33
C SER A 15 4.73 17.75 -2.61
N LYS A 16 4.62 18.95 -3.20
CA LYS A 16 3.78 20.02 -2.66
C LYS A 16 2.30 19.63 -2.71
N ASP A 17 1.90 18.95 -3.77
CA ASP A 17 0.50 18.65 -4.08
C ASP A 17 0.09 17.27 -3.54
N TYR A 18 1.03 16.31 -3.48
CA TYR A 18 0.77 14.94 -3.01
C TYR A 18 1.84 14.47 -2.04
N LYS A 19 1.80 14.99 -0.81
CA LYS A 19 2.72 14.60 0.26
C LYS A 19 2.56 13.11 0.61
N PRO A 20 3.68 12.37 0.79
CA PRO A 20 3.64 11.01 1.31
C PRO A 20 2.86 10.95 2.62
N THR A 21 1.76 10.21 2.63
CA THR A 21 0.83 10.12 3.77
C THR A 21 0.45 8.66 3.98
N LEU A 22 0.56 8.18 5.21
CA LEU A 22 -0.02 6.89 5.58
C LEU A 22 -1.53 7.08 5.78
N LEU A 23 -2.32 6.53 4.86
CA LEU A 23 -3.79 6.64 4.89
C LEU A 23 -4.41 5.62 5.83
N TYR A 24 -3.81 4.44 5.92
CA TYR A 24 -4.35 3.36 6.72
C TYR A 24 -3.24 2.45 7.25
N GLU A 25 -3.34 2.09 8.52
CA GLU A 25 -2.50 1.10 9.17
C GLU A 25 -3.37 0.05 9.85
N SER A 26 -3.13 -1.22 9.51
CA SER A 26 -3.68 -2.34 10.26
C SER A 26 -2.64 -3.40 10.56
N THR A 27 -3.09 -4.51 11.16
CA THR A 27 -2.24 -5.67 11.42
C THR A 27 -1.92 -6.45 10.14
N TYR A 28 -2.75 -6.35 9.10
CA TYR A 28 -2.64 -7.16 7.88
C TYR A 28 -2.03 -6.42 6.71
N PHE A 29 -2.31 -5.12 6.55
CA PHE A 29 -1.76 -4.32 5.46
C PHE A 29 -1.67 -2.84 5.84
N LEU A 30 -0.96 -2.08 5.01
CA LEU A 30 -0.77 -0.64 5.05
C LEU A 30 -1.26 -0.05 3.73
N ILE A 31 -1.82 1.15 3.79
CA ILE A 31 -2.10 1.97 2.61
C ILE A 31 -1.47 3.33 2.81
N ALA A 32 -0.74 3.79 1.80
CA ALA A 32 -0.17 5.12 1.75
C ALA A 32 -0.51 5.79 0.43
N SER A 33 -0.50 7.11 0.42
CA SER A 33 -0.64 7.94 -0.78
C SER A 33 0.55 8.89 -0.91
N GLY A 34 0.81 9.35 -2.12
CA GLY A 34 1.80 10.39 -2.40
C GLY A 34 2.07 10.52 -3.88
N GLU A 35 3.07 11.32 -4.25
CA GLU A 35 3.56 11.38 -5.62
C GLU A 35 4.59 10.28 -5.87
N ASP A 36 4.36 9.45 -6.89
CA ASP A 36 5.38 8.51 -7.36
C ASP A 36 6.49 9.32 -8.07
N LYS A 37 7.74 9.04 -7.69
CA LYS A 37 8.92 9.67 -8.30
C LYS A 37 8.98 9.46 -9.82
N ASP A 38 8.48 8.32 -10.31
CA ASP A 38 8.52 7.93 -11.72
C ASP A 38 7.29 8.45 -12.48
N TYR A 39 6.23 8.88 -11.77
CA TYR A 39 5.01 9.46 -12.33
C TYR A 39 4.65 10.79 -11.64
N PRO A 40 5.37 11.88 -11.96
CA PRO A 40 5.20 13.16 -11.28
C PRO A 40 3.83 13.82 -11.57
N ASN A 41 3.42 14.72 -10.67
CA ASN A 41 2.16 15.48 -10.74
C ASN A 41 0.88 14.62 -10.68
N ARG A 42 0.97 13.41 -10.15
CA ARG A 42 -0.18 12.50 -9.98
C ARG A 42 -0.13 11.85 -8.62
N ARG A 43 -1.30 11.66 -8.00
CA ARG A 43 -1.42 10.85 -6.80
C ARG A 43 -1.29 9.38 -7.15
N SER A 44 -0.46 8.69 -6.40
CA SER A 44 -0.28 7.25 -6.42
C SER A 44 -0.59 6.67 -5.05
N ILE A 45 -1.14 5.46 -5.05
CA ILE A 45 -1.50 4.72 -3.84
C ILE A 45 -0.60 3.51 -3.73
N GLY A 46 0.10 3.41 -2.61
CA GLY A 46 0.84 2.22 -2.21
C GLY A 46 -0.05 1.33 -1.33
N VAL A 47 -0.15 0.05 -1.68
CA VAL A 47 -0.74 -0.98 -0.82
C VAL A 47 0.35 -1.99 -0.46
N ARG A 48 0.51 -2.28 0.83
CA ARG A 48 1.50 -3.25 1.32
C ARG A 48 0.89 -4.20 2.32
N TRP A 49 1.04 -5.50 2.10
CA TRP A 49 0.72 -6.50 3.12
C TRP A 49 1.83 -6.55 4.17
N ARG A 50 1.43 -6.64 5.44
CA ARG A 50 2.30 -6.83 6.61
C ARG A 50 2.49 -8.29 7.00
N LYS A 51 1.69 -9.19 6.42
CA LYS A 51 1.80 -10.63 6.57
C LYS A 51 1.64 -11.30 5.21
N SER A 52 2.76 -11.71 4.64
CA SER A 52 2.80 -12.73 3.58
C SER A 52 2.87 -14.13 4.23
N ARG A 53 2.32 -15.16 3.57
CA ARG A 53 2.41 -16.57 4.04
C ARG A 53 3.85 -17.03 4.28
N ASN A 54 4.87 -16.33 3.76
CA ASN A 54 6.28 -16.63 4.05
C ASN A 54 7.14 -15.42 4.45
N GLU A 55 6.56 -14.41 5.11
CA GLU A 55 7.38 -13.46 5.89
C GLU A 55 7.94 -14.19 7.12
N SER A 56 9.05 -14.89 6.92
CA SER A 56 10.02 -15.10 8.00
C SER A 56 11.07 -14.02 7.86
N ASP A 57 11.49 -13.40 8.97
CA ASP A 57 12.54 -12.36 8.98
C ASP A 57 13.87 -12.81 8.34
N SER A 58 14.02 -14.12 8.07
CA SER A 58 15.23 -14.77 7.56
C SER A 58 15.13 -15.30 6.12
N LYS A 59 14.02 -15.10 5.38
CA LYS A 59 13.86 -15.68 4.03
C LYS A 59 13.46 -14.66 2.95
N PRO A 60 14.01 -14.78 1.72
CA PRO A 60 13.56 -14.00 0.59
C PRO A 60 12.13 -14.39 0.17
N ASN A 61 11.41 -13.38 -0.28
CA ASN A 61 9.98 -13.31 -0.55
C ASN A 61 9.42 -14.53 -1.31
N PRO A 62 8.29 -15.13 -0.90
CA PRO A 62 7.60 -16.11 -1.72
C PRO A 62 6.91 -15.45 -2.91
N LEU A 63 7.00 -16.15 -4.04
CA LEU A 63 6.44 -15.85 -5.37
C LEU A 63 5.22 -14.93 -5.40
N GLY A 64 5.29 -13.88 -6.24
CA GLY A 64 4.10 -13.18 -6.74
C GLY A 64 4.14 -11.66 -6.85
N PHE A 65 5.25 -10.97 -6.52
CA PHE A 65 5.29 -9.50 -6.55
C PHE A 65 6.41 -8.96 -7.45
N PRO A 66 6.17 -7.86 -8.20
CA PRO A 66 7.16 -7.30 -9.10
C PRO A 66 8.35 -6.74 -8.32
N LEU A 67 9.47 -7.47 -8.45
CA LEU A 67 10.85 -7.03 -8.35
C LEU A 67 11.23 -6.13 -7.17
N THR A 68 11.66 -6.75 -6.08
CA THR A 68 12.87 -6.28 -5.40
C THR A 68 13.58 -7.47 -4.77
N ARG A 69 14.65 -7.94 -5.42
CA ARG A 69 15.60 -8.88 -4.80
C ARG A 69 16.25 -8.16 -3.62
N GLY A 70 15.96 -8.58 -2.39
CA GLY A 70 16.64 -8.09 -1.18
C GLY A 70 15.83 -7.18 -0.26
N THR A 71 14.57 -6.85 -0.57
CA THR A 71 13.67 -6.21 0.39
C THR A 71 12.62 -7.22 0.88
N ILE A 72 12.51 -7.31 2.20
CA ILE A 72 11.50 -8.15 2.88
C ILE A 72 10.10 -7.50 2.78
N LYS A 73 10.06 -6.20 2.45
CA LYS A 73 8.88 -5.34 2.54
C LYS A 73 8.60 -4.69 1.18
N CYS A 74 7.50 -5.07 0.52
CA CYS A 74 7.15 -4.60 -0.83
C CYS A 74 5.86 -3.77 -0.82
N TRP A 75 5.83 -2.72 -1.65
CA TRP A 75 4.66 -1.88 -1.88
C TRP A 75 4.18 -2.08 -3.31
N PHE A 76 2.88 -2.32 -3.48
CA PHE A 76 2.24 -2.28 -4.79
C PHE A 76 1.72 -0.86 -5.02
N ILE A 77 2.35 -0.15 -5.95
CA ILE A 77 2.04 1.25 -6.24
C ILE A 77 1.23 1.32 -7.52
N MET A 78 0.10 2.01 -7.46
CA MET A 78 -0.80 2.16 -8.60
C MET A 78 -1.60 3.47 -8.50
N PRO A 79 -2.24 3.90 -9.59
CA PRO A 79 -3.26 4.95 -9.59
C PRO A 79 -4.41 4.70 -8.60
N GLU A 80 -5.08 5.77 -8.20
CA GLU A 80 -6.16 5.76 -7.19
C GLU A 80 -7.33 4.84 -7.52
N ASP A 81 -7.78 4.88 -8.78
CA ASP A 81 -8.88 4.08 -9.31
C ASP A 81 -8.55 2.58 -9.28
N LEU A 82 -7.34 2.21 -9.71
CA LEU A 82 -6.88 0.83 -9.67
C LEU A 82 -6.72 0.33 -8.24
N ALA A 83 -6.27 1.17 -7.30
CA ALA A 83 -6.19 0.81 -5.90
C ALA A 83 -7.58 0.54 -5.30
N LEU A 84 -8.56 1.40 -5.60
CA LEU A 84 -9.95 1.15 -5.19
C LEU A 84 -10.51 -0.14 -5.78
N CYS A 85 -10.27 -0.41 -7.07
CA CYS A 85 -10.68 -1.66 -7.71
C CYS A 85 -10.06 -2.87 -7.02
N LEU A 86 -8.74 -2.84 -6.76
CA LEU A 86 -8.04 -3.91 -6.06
C LEU A 86 -8.64 -4.15 -4.68
N LEU A 87 -8.77 -3.10 -3.86
CA LEU A 87 -9.26 -3.20 -2.49
C LEU A 87 -10.71 -3.73 -2.42
N ASN A 88 -11.59 -3.24 -3.30
CA ASN A 88 -12.96 -3.74 -3.39
C ASN A 88 -12.99 -5.20 -3.82
N HIS A 89 -12.15 -5.60 -4.77
CA HIS A 89 -12.09 -6.99 -5.22
C HIS A 89 -11.62 -7.91 -4.09
N ILE A 90 -10.49 -7.62 -3.44
CA ILE A 90 -9.93 -8.50 -2.39
C ILE A 90 -10.84 -8.60 -1.16
N LYS A 91 -11.62 -7.56 -0.87
CA LYS A 91 -12.59 -7.56 0.24
C LYS A 91 -13.59 -8.71 0.09
N ASP A 92 -14.05 -8.92 -1.14
CA ASP A 92 -15.12 -9.87 -1.43
C ASP A 92 -14.58 -11.23 -1.87
N SER A 93 -13.38 -11.27 -2.46
CA SER A 93 -12.81 -12.50 -3.04
C SER A 93 -11.80 -13.24 -2.16
N SER A 94 -11.31 -12.64 -1.08
CA SER A 94 -10.26 -13.25 -0.25
C SER A 94 -10.72 -13.55 1.18
N GLU A 95 -10.73 -14.84 1.54
CA GLU A 95 -10.93 -15.28 2.92
C GLU A 95 -9.77 -14.91 3.85
N CYS A 96 -8.61 -14.57 3.27
CA CYS A 96 -7.39 -14.26 4.00
C CYS A 96 -7.26 -12.77 4.38
N VAL A 97 -8.28 -11.97 4.11
CA VAL A 97 -8.28 -10.52 4.36
C VAL A 97 -9.39 -10.16 5.34
N ASN A 98 -9.07 -9.31 6.31
CA ASN A 98 -10.07 -8.79 7.24
C ASN A 98 -10.98 -7.77 6.53
N LYS A 99 -12.24 -8.15 6.32
CA LYS A 99 -13.23 -7.35 5.58
C LYS A 99 -13.50 -5.99 6.22
N ASP A 100 -13.56 -5.92 7.54
CA ASP A 100 -13.84 -4.67 8.25
C ASP A 100 -12.67 -3.68 8.13
N GLU A 101 -11.45 -4.19 8.23
CA GLU A 101 -10.25 -3.40 7.99
C GLU A 101 -10.15 -2.92 6.54
N THR A 102 -10.43 -3.79 5.57
CA THR A 102 -10.46 -3.41 4.15
C THR A 102 -11.55 -2.40 3.83
N ASN A 103 -12.74 -2.53 4.44
CA ASN A 103 -13.80 -1.52 4.29
C ASN A 103 -13.37 -0.16 4.82
N LYS A 104 -12.72 -0.09 5.99
CA LYS A 104 -12.19 1.16 6.54
C LYS A 104 -11.13 1.77 5.61
N ALA A 105 -10.22 0.94 5.12
CA ALA A 105 -9.22 1.35 4.12
C ALA A 105 -9.85 1.95 2.85
N ILE A 106 -10.89 1.31 2.30
CA ILE A 106 -11.62 1.80 1.12
C ILE A 106 -12.29 3.14 1.43
N GLN A 107 -12.88 3.30 2.62
CA GLN A 107 -13.51 4.55 3.03
C GLN A 107 -12.50 5.68 3.13
N GLU A 108 -11.36 5.47 3.80
CA GLU A 108 -10.30 6.48 3.92
C GLU A 108 -9.71 6.87 2.57
N LEU A 109 -9.47 5.89 1.69
CA LEU A 109 -9.01 6.16 0.32
C LEU A 109 -10.06 6.95 -0.48
N THR A 110 -11.34 6.60 -0.36
CA THR A 110 -12.43 7.30 -1.06
C THR A 110 -12.54 8.76 -0.64
N LYS A 111 -12.45 9.05 0.68
CA LYS A 111 -12.43 10.42 1.20
C LYS A 111 -11.27 11.22 0.61
N THR A 112 -10.08 10.61 0.61
CA THR A 112 -8.85 11.21 0.07
C THR A 112 -9.01 11.58 -1.42
N ILE A 113 -9.61 10.70 -2.22
CA ILE A 113 -9.87 10.92 -3.65
C ILE A 113 -10.90 12.06 -3.86
N LYS A 114 -11.93 12.12 -3.03
CA LYS A 114 -12.97 13.15 -3.10
C LYS A 114 -12.55 14.52 -2.53
N GLY A 115 -11.46 14.56 -1.77
CA GLY A 115 -11.01 15.77 -1.07
C GLY A 115 -11.83 16.10 0.18
N GLU A 116 -12.38 15.07 0.83
CA GLU A 116 -13.15 15.15 2.08
C GLU A 116 -12.28 15.01 3.33
#